data_AF-A0A316SCJ0-F1
#
_entry.id   AF-A0A316SCJ0-F1
#
_cell.length_a   1.000
_cell.length_b   1.000
_cell.length_c   1.000
_cell.angle_alpha   90.00
_cell.angle_beta   90.00
_cell.angle_gamma   90.00
#
_symmetry.space_group_name_H-M   'P 1'
#
loop_
_entity.id
_entity.type
_entity.pdbx_description
1 polymer ?
#
loop_
_entity_poly.entity_id
_entity_poly.type
_entity_poly.pdbx_seq_one_letter_code
_entity_poly.pdbx_strand_id
1 'polypeptide(L)' 'MRPHDIRAYCNINPQAIREGMKAGKLDIGFAVQQKGGRRWTYVIIPEKFFKYIGQPVPPEWEKVL' A
#
# COMPACT_ATOMS: atom_id res chain seq x y z
N MET A 1 3.90 5.06 2.39
CA MET A 1 4.38 4.45 1.13
C MET A 1 3.29 4.48 0.05
N ARG A 2 3.62 4.57 -1.23
CA ARG A 2 2.68 4.53 -2.37
C ARG A 2 2.75 3.17 -3.09
N PRO A 3 1.70 2.76 -3.83
CA PRO A 3 1.69 1.46 -4.50
C PRO A 3 2.83 1.20 -5.50
N HIS A 4 3.47 2.21 -6.09
CA HIS A 4 4.60 1.96 -6.99
C HIS A 4 5.91 1.66 -6.25
N ASP A 5 6.04 2.12 -5.00
CA ASP A 5 7.25 1.92 -4.19
C ASP A 5 7.43 0.43 -3.84
N ILE A 6 6.34 -0.36 -3.82
CA ILE A 6 6.37 -1.77 -3.41
C ILE A 6 7.21 -2.68 -4.33
N ARG A 7 7.44 -2.24 -5.58
CA ARG A 7 8.13 -3.04 -6.60
C ARG A 7 9.57 -3.37 -6.21
N ALA A 8 10.17 -2.56 -5.34
CA ALA A 8 11.51 -2.80 -4.82
C ALA A 8 11.56 -3.98 -3.82
N TYR A 9 10.44 -4.35 -3.21
CA TYR A 9 10.39 -5.30 -2.09
C TYR A 9 9.69 -6.61 -2.43
N CYS A 10 8.83 -6.62 -3.46
CA CYS A 10 8.10 -7.81 -3.88
C CYS A 10 7.75 -7.76 -5.37
N ASN A 11 7.57 -8.95 -5.96
CA ASN A 11 7.10 -9.11 -7.34
C ASN A 11 5.56 -9.09 -7.46
N ILE A 12 4.89 -8.31 -6.59
CA ILE A 12 3.43 -8.16 -6.63
C ILE A 12 3.10 -6.96 -7.53
N ASN A 13 2.13 -7.15 -8.43
CA ASN A 13 1.66 -6.07 -9.28
C ASN A 13 1.01 -4.95 -8.44
N PRO A 14 1.47 -3.69 -8.52
CA PRO A 14 0.85 -2.56 -7.82
C PRO A 14 -0.65 -2.40 -8.08
N GLN A 15 -1.12 -2.80 -9.27
CA GLN A 15 -2.54 -2.75 -9.59
C GLN A 15 -3.35 -3.73 -8.74
N ALA A 16 -2.81 -4.93 -8.47
CA ALA A 16 -3.47 -5.89 -7.59
C ALA A 16 -3.58 -5.36 -6.15
N ILE A 17 -2.54 -4.68 -5.66
CA ILE A 17 -2.57 -4.00 -4.35
C ILE A 17 -3.64 -2.90 -4.32
N ARG A 18 -3.73 -2.07 -5.36
CA ARG A 18 -4.77 -1.02 -5.44
C ARG A 18 -6.18 -1.60 -5.39
N GLU A 19 -6.46 -2.63 -6.21
CA GLU A 19 -7.79 -3.25 -6.24
C GLU A 19 -8.12 -3.99 -4.95
N GLY A 20 -7.14 -4.66 -4.33
CA GLY A 20 -7.33 -5.30 -3.04
C GLY A 20 -7.62 -4.30 -1.91
N MET A 21 -6.98 -3.13 -1.90
CA MET A 21 -7.29 -2.05 -0.95
C MET A 21 -8.66 -1.42 -1.22
N LYS A 22 -9.04 -1.18 -2.48
CA LYS A 22 -10.39 -0.67 -2.83
C LYS A 22 -11.50 -1.62 -2.37
N ALA A 23 -11.27 -2.92 -2.54
CA ALA A 23 -12.24 -3.95 -2.18
C ALA A 23 -12.30 -4.21 -0.66
N GLY A 24 -11.48 -3.54 0.15
CA GLY A 24 -11.36 -3.80 1.59
C GLY A 24 -10.79 -5.19 1.92
N LYS A 25 -10.15 -5.86 0.96
CA LYS A 25 -9.59 -7.21 1.11
C LYS A 25 -8.13 -7.22 1.57
N LEU A 26 -7.42 -6.10 1.39
CA LEU A 26 -6.05 -5.92 1.85
C LEU A 26 -6.00 -4.82 2.91
N ASP A 27 -5.89 -5.20 4.18
CA ASP A 27 -5.67 -4.26 5.30
C ASP A 27 -4.18 -3.92 5.44
N ILE A 28 -3.64 -3.20 4.46
CA ILE A 28 -2.25 -2.70 4.47
C ILE A 28 -2.18 -1.18 4.37
N GLY A 29 -3.33 -0.50 4.34
CA GLY A 29 -3.41 0.93 4.09
C GLY A 29 -4.82 1.36 3.69
N PHE A 30 -4.90 2.46 2.95
CA PHE A 30 -6.14 3.13 2.59
C PHE A 30 -6.23 3.35 1.08
N ALA A 31 -7.42 3.10 0.55
CA ALA A 31 -7.83 3.56 -0.77
C ALA A 31 -8.98 4.56 -0.58
N VAL A 32 -8.74 5.84 -0.90
CA VAL A 32 -9.71 6.91 -0.72
C VAL A 32 -10.13 7.42 -2.09
N GLN A 33 -11.41 7.28 -2.41
CA GLN A 33 -11.97 7.86 -3.62
C GLN A 33 -12.11 9.38 -3.45
N GLN A 34 -11.62 10.15 -4.41
CA GLN A 34 -11.77 11.61 -4.39
C GLN A 34 -13.23 12.00 -4.67
N LYS A 35 -13.73 13.01 -3.95
CA LYS A 35 -15.13 13.46 -4.04
C LYS A 35 -15.48 13.81 -5.50
N GLY A 36 -16.53 13.19 -6.02
CA GLY A 36 -17.07 13.47 -7.36
C GLY A 36 -16.26 12.91 -8.54
N GLY A 37 -15.29 12.02 -8.31
CA GLY A 37 -14.41 11.52 -9.38
C GLY A 37 -14.20 10.00 -9.42
N ARG A 38 -13.56 9.56 -10.52
CA ARG A 38 -13.02 8.19 -10.69
C ARG A 38 -11.60 8.03 -10.15
N ARG A 39 -11.02 9.11 -9.62
CA ARG A 39 -9.64 9.12 -9.11
C ARG A 39 -9.59 8.61 -7.68
N TRP A 40 -8.54 7.86 -7.39
CA TRP A 40 -8.27 7.26 -6.09
C TRP A 40 -6.92 7.70 -5.58
N THR A 41 -6.86 8.06 -4.30
CA THR A 41 -5.64 8.25 -3.55
C THR A 41 -5.35 6.97 -2.79
N TYR A 42 -4.10 6.52 -2.79
CA TYR A 42 -3.67 5.32 -2.08
C TYR A 42 -2.54 5.65 -1.12
N VAL A 43 -2.66 5.17 0.10
CA VAL A 43 -1.64 5.28 1.13
C VAL A 43 -1.42 3.89 1.70
N ILE A 44 -0.19 3.38 1.62
CA ILE A 44 0.21 2.13 2.25
C ILE A 44 0.91 2.46 3.56
N ILE A 45 0.49 1.78 4.63
CA ILE A 45 1.15 1.79 5.94
C ILE A 45 2.32 0.81 5.85
N PRO A 46 3.58 1.26 5.93
CA PRO A 46 4.74 0.39 5.71
C PRO A 46 4.73 -0.84 6.62
N GLU A 47 4.53 -0.65 7.93
CA GLU A 47 4.49 -1.74 8.93
C GLU A 47 3.51 -2.85 8.55
N LYS A 48 2.29 -2.50 8.15
CA LYS A 48 1.28 -3.48 7.74
C LYS A 48 1.67 -4.19 6.44
N PHE A 49 2.23 -3.46 5.48
CA PHE A 49 2.66 -4.05 4.21
C PHE A 49 3.83 -5.02 4.38
N PHE A 50 4.87 -4.62 5.11
CA PHE A 50 6.05 -5.47 5.34
C PHE A 50 5.69 -6.70 6.16
N LYS A 51 4.79 -6.56 7.16
CA LYS A 51 4.16 -7.70 7.83
C LYS A 51 3.41 -8.63 6.87
N TYR A 52 2.64 -8.08 5.94
CA TYR A 52 1.88 -8.86 4.94
C TYR A 52 2.78 -9.66 4.00
N ILE A 53 3.92 -9.12 3.57
CA ILE A 53 4.88 -9.84 2.73
C ILE A 53 5.91 -10.67 3.52
N GLY A 54 5.83 -10.69 4.85
CA GLY A 54 6.73 -11.44 5.72
C GLY A 54 8.17 -10.92 5.77
N GLN A 55 8.37 -9.61 5.59
CA GLN A 55 9.68 -8.97 5.63
C GLN A 55 9.76 -7.93 6.76
N PRO A 56 10.96 -7.61 7.29
CA PRO A 56 11.13 -6.49 8.20
C PRO A 56 10.86 -5.15 7.49
N VAL A 57 10.49 -4.13 8.25
CA VAL A 57 10.34 -2.76 7.72
C VAL A 57 11.74 -2.21 7.42
N PRO A 58 12.01 -1.73 6.20
CA PRO A 58 13.28 -1.10 5.86
C PRO A 58 13.46 0.24 6.58
N PRO A 59 14.70 0.64 6.94
CA PRO A 59 14.98 1.87 7.69
C PRO A 59 14.42 3.15 7.05
N GLU A 60 14.33 3.22 5.72
CA GLU A 60 13.76 4.36 5.00
C GLU A 60 12.25 4.55 5.28
N TRP A 61 11.58 3.53 5.82
CA TRP A 61 10.16 3.55 6.17
C TRP A 61 9.88 3.52 7.68
N GLU A 62 10.89 3.39 8.54
CA GLU A 62 10.75 3.31 10.00
C GLU A 62 10.39 4.65 10.67
N LYS A 63 10.50 5.79 9.96
CA LYS A 63 10.35 7.15 10.53
C LYS A 63 9.11 7.92 10.04
N VAL A 64 7.98 7.26 9.89
CA VAL A 64 6.72 7.94 9.56
C VAL A 64 5.72 7.77 10.72
N LEU A 65 6.06 8.34 11.87
CA LEU A 65 5.14 8.65 12.96
C LEU A 65 5.43 10.06 13.47
#